data_AF-A0A8K1FYA2-F1
#
_entry.id   AF-A0A8K1FYA2-F1
#
_cell.length_a   1.000
_cell.length_b   1.000
_cell.length_c   1.000
_cell.angle_alpha   90.00
_cell.angle_beta   90.00
_cell.angle_gamma   90.00
#
_symmetry.space_group_name_H-M   'P 1'
#
loop_
_entity.id
_entity.type
_entity.pdbx_description
1 polymer ?
#
loop_
_entity_poly.entity_id
_entity_poly.type
_entity_poly.pdbx_seq_one_letter_code
_entity_poly.pdbx_strand_id
1 'polypeptide(L)' 'MTPNAENLPPQTLRLLCREVSLLSSDPPDGIKVFPNDEDVTDLQVALEGPEGTPYAGGVFRMKL' A
#
# COMPACT_ATOMS: atom_id res chain seq x y z
N MET A 1 -15.83 -9.20 -10.16
CA MET A 1 -14.37 -9.25 -9.98
C MET A 1 -14.09 -10.37 -9.01
N THR A 2 -13.29 -11.37 -9.39
CA THR A 2 -12.82 -12.41 -8.46
C THR A 2 -11.71 -11.82 -7.58
N PRO A 3 -11.75 -11.99 -6.24
CA PRO A 3 -10.68 -11.52 -5.38
C PRO A 3 -9.41 -12.32 -5.69
N ASN A 4 -8.34 -11.61 -6.10
CA ASN A 4 -7.08 -12.24 -6.49
C ASN A 4 -6.36 -12.89 -5.28
N ALA A 5 -6.82 -12.55 -4.06
CA ALA A 5 -6.45 -13.15 -2.80
C ALA A 5 -6.61 -14.68 -2.76
N GLU A 6 -7.51 -15.27 -3.55
CA GLU A 6 -7.77 -16.72 -3.56
C GLU A 6 -6.59 -17.55 -4.09
N ASN A 7 -5.61 -16.93 -4.77
CA ASN A 7 -4.42 -17.62 -5.28
C ASN A 7 -3.22 -17.59 -4.33
N LEU A 8 -3.31 -16.89 -3.20
CA LEU A 8 -2.21 -16.74 -2.26
C LEU A 8 -2.26 -17.81 -1.16
N PRO A 9 -1.11 -18.41 -0.78
CA PRO A 9 -1.05 -19.29 0.38
C PRO A 9 -1.60 -18.59 1.64
N PRO A 10 -2.28 -19.30 2.55
CA PRO A 10 -2.89 -18.70 3.74
C PRO A 10 -1.86 -18.03 4.67
N GLN A 11 -0.61 -18.50 4.64
CA GLN A 11 0.51 -17.88 5.35
C GLN A 11 0.86 -16.51 4.74
N THR A 12 0.87 -16.40 3.40
CA THR A 12 1.15 -15.15 2.69
C THR A 12 0.04 -14.13 2.92
N LEU A 13 -1.23 -14.53 2.88
CA LEU A 13 -2.35 -13.64 3.21
C LEU A 13 -2.24 -13.06 4.62
N ARG A 14 -1.91 -13.89 5.62
CA ARG A 14 -1.70 -13.41 7.00
C ARG A 14 -0.56 -12.41 7.11
N LEU A 15 0.54 -12.64 6.39
CA LEU A 15 1.67 -11.71 6.38
C LEU A 15 1.28 -10.39 5.71
N LEU A 16 0.61 -10.44 4.57
CA LEU A 16 0.11 -9.26 3.85
C LEU A 16 -0.84 -8.43 4.73
N CYS A 17 -1.86 -9.04 5.34
CA CYS A 17 -2.76 -8.33 6.27
C CYS A 17 -1.99 -7.63 7.40
N ARG A 18 -0.96 -8.28 7.94
CA ARG A 18 -0.14 -7.74 9.03
C ARG A 18 0.72 -6.57 8.56
N GLU A 19 1.38 -6.68 7.40
CA GLU A 19 2.20 -5.61 6.83
C GLU A 19 1.34 -4.41 6.44
N VAL A 20 0.19 -4.63 5.80
CA VAL A 20 -0.77 -3.57 5.45
C VAL A 20 -1.24 -2.85 6.70
N SER A 21 -1.60 -3.58 7.76
CA SER A 21 -2.01 -2.97 9.04
C SER A 21 -0.88 -2.13 9.68
N LEU A 22 0.37 -2.59 9.54
CA LEU A 22 1.53 -1.89 10.06
C LEU A 22 1.80 -0.61 9.27
N LEU A 23 1.75 -0.67 7.93
CA LEU A 23 1.89 0.49 7.04
C LEU A 23 0.78 1.53 7.24
N SER A 24 -0.44 1.10 7.58
CA SER A 24 -1.53 2.02 7.90
C SER A 24 -1.41 2.64 9.29
N SER A 25 -0.83 1.92 10.26
CA SER A 25 -0.67 2.42 11.63
C SER A 25 0.58 3.29 11.80
N ASP A 26 1.65 2.97 11.07
CA ASP A 26 2.94 3.66 11.09
C ASP A 26 3.42 3.89 9.64
N PRO A 27 2.81 4.87 8.94
CA PRO A 27 3.18 5.16 7.56
C PRO A 27 4.59 5.79 7.49
N PRO A 28 5.44 5.36 6.55
CA PRO A 28 6.75 5.97 6.32
C PRO A 28 6.63 7.44 5.88
N ASP A 29 7.70 8.22 6.09
CA ASP A 29 7.73 9.62 5.70
C ASP A 29 7.48 9.80 4.20
N GLY A 30 6.56 10.72 3.87
CA GLY A 30 6.11 10.94 2.50
C GLY A 30 5.31 9.79 1.87
N ILE A 31 4.93 8.74 2.61
CA ILE A 31 4.15 7.61 2.08
C ILE A 31 2.80 7.54 2.77
N LYS A 32 1.71 7.48 2.01
CA LYS A 32 0.36 7.23 2.51
C LYS A 32 -0.20 5.99 1.86
N VAL A 33 -0.68 5.06 2.68
CA VAL A 33 -1.23 3.79 2.21
C VAL A 33 -2.74 3.79 2.42
N PHE A 34 -3.46 3.37 1.40
CA PHE A 34 -4.91 3.26 1.33
C PHE A 34 -5.25 1.80 0.99
N PRO A 35 -5.34 0.93 2.00
CA PRO A 35 -5.76 -0.45 1.79
C PRO A 35 -7.24 -0.52 1.44
N ASN A 36 -7.59 -1.50 0.63
CA ASN A 36 -8.96 -1.84 0.33
C ASN A 36 -9.46 -2.90 1.34
N ASP A 37 -10.50 -2.55 2.12
CA ASP A 37 -11.10 -3.47 3.11
C ASP A 37 -11.75 -4.71 2.47
N GLU A 38 -12.15 -4.64 1.20
CA GLU A 38 -12.76 -5.77 0.48
C GLU A 38 -11.72 -6.71 -0.14
N ASP A 39 -10.54 -6.20 -0.48
CA ASP A 39 -9.47 -6.98 -1.11
C ASP A 39 -8.08 -6.49 -0.66
N VAL A 40 -7.43 -7.27 0.20
CA VAL A 40 -6.09 -6.93 0.75
C VAL A 40 -4.98 -6.92 -0.32
N THR A 41 -5.23 -7.48 -1.51
CA THR A 41 -4.28 -7.41 -2.63
C THR A 41 -4.41 -6.11 -3.42
N ASP A 42 -5.51 -5.37 -3.24
CA ASP A 42 -5.75 -4.05 -3.83
C ASP A 42 -5.23 -2.95 -2.88
N LEU A 43 -3.95 -2.61 -3.02
CA LEU A 43 -3.30 -1.58 -2.20
C LEU A 43 -3.01 -0.32 -3.02
N GLN A 44 -3.60 0.80 -2.62
CA GLN A 44 -3.27 2.11 -3.17
C GLN A 44 -2.26 2.83 -2.28
N VAL A 45 -1.28 3.48 -2.90
CA VAL A 45 -0.23 4.22 -2.19
C VAL A 45 -0.08 5.59 -2.82
N ALA A 46 0.08 6.63 -2.01
CA ALA A 46 0.50 7.95 -2.44
C ALA A 46 1.89 8.26 -1.89
N LEU A 47 2.81 8.62 -2.79
CA LEU A 47 4.17 9.00 -2.48
C LEU A 47 4.32 10.51 -2.66
N GLU A 48 4.86 11.19 -1.67
CA GLU A 48 5.27 12.58 -1.74
C GLU A 48 6.70 12.64 -2.27
N GLY A 49 6.93 13.49 -3.27
CA GLY A 49 8.24 13.68 -3.82
C GLY A 49 9.17 14.36 -2.80
N PRO A 50 10.32 13.74 -2.45
CA PRO A 50 11.23 14.31 -1.47
C PRO A 50 11.80 15.65 -1.91
N GLU A 51 12.10 16.51 -0.94
CA GLU A 51 12.83 17.76 -1.19
C GLU A 51 14.20 17.49 -1.82
N GLY A 52 14.62 18.39 -2.72
CA GLY A 52 15.89 18.24 -3.44
C GLY A 52 15.85 17.30 -4.65
N THR A 53 14.70 16.69 -4.95
CA THR A 53 14.45 15.96 -6.21
C THR A 53 13.61 16.80 -7.18
N PRO A 54 13.63 16.55 -8.50
CA PRO A 54 12.72 17.21 -9.44
C PRO A 54 11.24 16.89 -9.19
N TYR A 55 10.95 15.95 -8.28
CA TYR A 55 9.61 15.54 -7.89
C TYR A 55 9.12 16.24 -6.63
N ALA A 56 9.95 17.09 -5.99
CA ALA A 56 9.63 17.79 -4.75
C ALA A 56 8.26 18.49 -4.81
N GLY A 57 7.42 18.25 -3.79
CA GLY A 57 6.05 18.80 -3.73
C GLY A 57 5.03 18.11 -4.64
N GLY A 58 5.44 17.11 -5.42
CA GLY A 58 4.54 16.24 -6.18
C GLY A 58 3.95 15.12 -5.33
N VAL A 59 2.74 14.68 -5.66
CA VAL A 59 2.10 13.49 -5.06
C VAL A 59 1.83 12.46 -6.15
N PHE A 60 2.42 11.27 -5.99
CA PHE A 60 2.38 10.19 -6.96
C PHE A 60 1.51 9.06 -6.42
N ARG A 61 0.38 8.80 -7.07
CA ARG A 61 -0.50 7.69 -6.71
C ARG A 61 -0.11 6.45 -7.51
N MET A 62 0.08 5.35 -6.80
CA MET A 62 0.43 4.06 -7.36
C MET A 62 -0.52 3.00 -6.82
N LYS A 63 -0.71 1.94 -7.60
CA LYS A 63 -1.43 0.75 -7.22
C LYS A 63 -0.44 -0.41 -7.27
N LEU A 64 -0.44 -1.24 -6.23
CA LEU A 64 0.38 -2.44 -6.15
C LEU A 64 -0.33 -3.65 -6.78
#